data_AF-A0A4Q5KKK5-F1
#
_entry.id   AF-A0A4Q5KKK5-F1
#
_cell.length_a   1.000
_cell.length_b   1.000
_cell.length_c   1.000
_cell.angle_alpha   90.00
_cell.angle_beta   90.00
_cell.angle_gamma   90.00
#
_symmetry.space_group_name_H-M   'P 1'
#
loop_
_entity.id
_entity.type
_entity.pdbx_description
1 polymer ?
#
loop_
_entity_poly.entity_id
_entity_poly.type
_entity_poly.pdbx_seq_one_letter_code
_entity_poly.pdbx_strand_id
1 'polypeptide(L)'
;MKVSKTTINFASRRNIELVIDDESISFFPLNDDSGEPAFVYSIQESGLFFKANIWLKSAVKEELPRWIMNEQMLRNVLSFVSPSFND
;
A
#
# COMPACT_ATOMS: atom_id res chain seq x y z
N MET A 1 -6.97 1.77 11.91
CA MET A 1 -6.98 3.07 11.17
C MET A 1 -8.03 3.03 10.07
N LYS A 2 -8.84 4.07 9.88
CA LYS A 2 -9.76 4.18 8.74
C LYS A 2 -9.13 5.03 7.63
N VAL A 3 -8.98 4.46 6.42
CA VAL A 3 -8.43 5.19 5.27
C VAL A 3 -9.50 6.14 4.71
N SER A 4 -9.14 7.41 4.56
CA SER A 4 -10.03 8.44 4.03
C SER A 4 -10.07 8.41 2.50
N LYS A 5 -11.17 8.94 1.94
CA LYS A 5 -11.31 9.13 0.48
C LYS A 5 -10.18 9.98 -0.10
N THR A 6 -9.65 10.93 0.68
CA THR A 6 -8.49 11.74 0.28
C THR A 6 -7.26 10.88 0.05
N THR A 7 -6.96 9.93 0.94
CA THR A 7 -5.82 9.02 0.78
C THR A 7 -6.04 8.00 -0.35
N ILE A 8 -7.27 7.51 -0.53
CA ILE A 8 -7.61 6.63 -1.68
C ILE A 8 -7.38 7.37 -3.00
N ASN A 9 -7.88 8.60 -3.13
CA ASN A 9 -7.64 9.43 -4.32
C ASN A 9 -6.15 9.76 -4.52
N PHE A 10 -5.41 9.94 -3.43
CA PHE A 10 -3.97 10.18 -3.47
C PHE A 10 -3.19 8.98 -4.01
N ALA A 11 -3.59 7.76 -3.65
CA ALA A 11 -3.05 6.50 -4.19
C ALA A 11 -3.38 6.35 -5.67
N SER A 12 -4.65 6.57 -6.05
CA SER A 12 -5.09 6.42 -7.44
C SER A 12 -4.34 7.35 -8.41
N ARG A 13 -4.09 8.60 -8.00
CA ARG A 13 -3.26 9.57 -8.78
C ARG A 13 -1.78 9.15 -8.93
N ARG A 14 -1.36 8.08 -8.27
CA ARG A 14 -0.02 7.49 -8.30
C ARG A 14 0.01 6.10 -8.91
N ASN A 15 -1.06 5.74 -9.64
CA ASN A 15 -1.24 4.44 -10.27
C ASN A 15 -1.33 3.27 -9.28
N ILE A 16 -1.80 3.54 -8.06
CA ILE A 16 -1.97 2.53 -7.01
C ILE A 16 -3.44 2.42 -6.63
N GLU A 17 -4.01 1.22 -6.76
CA GLU A 17 -5.30 0.86 -6.19
C GLU A 17 -5.11 0.28 -4.79
N LEU A 18 -5.96 0.72 -3.86
CA LEU A 18 -6.03 0.19 -2.50
C LEU A 18 -7.27 -0.66 -2.37
N VAL A 19 -7.08 -1.96 -2.21
CA VAL A 19 -8.15 -2.90 -1.89
C VAL A 19 -8.12 -3.12 -0.37
N ILE A 20 -9.18 -2.70 0.31
CA ILE A 20 -9.31 -2.75 1.76
C ILE A 20 -10.34 -3.81 2.10
N ASP A 21 -9.93 -4.83 2.86
CA ASP A 21 -10.80 -5.85 3.43
C ASP A 21 -10.86 -5.70 4.98
N ASP A 22 -11.48 -6.66 5.67
CA ASP A 22 -11.67 -6.60 7.13
C ASP A 22 -10.34 -6.70 7.91
N GLU A 23 -9.34 -7.39 7.37
CA GLU A 23 -8.09 -7.73 8.05
C GLU A 23 -6.85 -7.10 7.42
N SER A 24 -6.97 -6.49 6.24
CA SER A 24 -5.83 -6.14 5.40
C SER A 24 -6.09 -5.02 4.39
N ILE A 25 -4.99 -4.41 3.96
CA ILE A 25 -4.93 -3.48 2.83
C ILE A 25 -3.91 -4.02 1.84
N SER A 26 -4.36 -4.24 0.62
CA SER A 26 -3.58 -4.72 -0.51
C SER A 26 -3.36 -3.58 -1.51
N PHE A 27 -2.16 -3.53 -2.09
CA PHE A 27 -1.71 -2.43 -2.95
C PHE A 27 -1.46 -2.98 -4.36
N PHE A 28 -2.28 -2.56 -5.32
CA PHE A 28 -2.25 -3.03 -6.71
C PHE A 28 -1.88 -1.90 -7.68
N PRO A 29 -1.29 -2.18 -8.85
CA PRO A 29 -1.31 -1.25 -9.98
C PRO A 29 -2.75 -1.00 -10.44
N LEU A 30 -3.08 0.23 -10.82
CA LEU A 30 -4.46 0.67 -11.09
C LEU A 30 -5.17 -0.03 -12.27
N ASN A 31 -4.48 -0.91 -13.00
CA ASN A 31 -4.99 -1.67 -14.13
C ASN A 31 -4.35 -3.07 -14.18
N ASP A 32 -4.12 -3.68 -13.03
CA ASP A 32 -3.49 -5.00 -12.95
C ASP A 32 -4.51 -6.14 -13.08
N ASP A 33 -4.45 -6.85 -14.19
CA ASP A 33 -5.29 -8.02 -14.48
C ASP A 33 -4.73 -9.33 -13.88
N SER A 34 -3.54 -9.30 -13.26
CA SER A 34 -2.88 -10.50 -12.70
C SER A 34 -3.61 -11.05 -11.47
N GLY A 35 -4.34 -10.20 -10.75
CA GLY A 35 -4.99 -10.53 -9.49
C GLY A 35 -4.04 -10.61 -8.27
N GLU A 36 -2.75 -10.28 -8.43
CA GLU A 36 -1.77 -10.32 -7.34
C GLU A 36 -1.35 -8.92 -6.86
N PRO A 37 -1.48 -8.59 -5.55
CA PRO A 37 -1.03 -7.31 -5.05
C PRO A 37 0.49 -7.22 -5.05
N ALA A 38 1.04 -6.01 -5.11
CA ALA A 38 2.47 -5.79 -4.94
C ALA A 38 2.95 -6.15 -3.53
N PHE A 39 2.18 -5.72 -2.53
CA PHE A 39 2.43 -5.94 -1.11
C PHE A 39 1.15 -5.73 -0.31
N VAL A 40 1.17 -6.21 0.94
CA VAL A 40 0.01 -6.22 1.83
C VAL A 40 0.40 -5.78 3.24
N TYR A 41 -0.48 -5.01 3.88
CA TYR A 41 -0.43 -4.75 5.31
C TYR A 41 -1.67 -5.32 6.00
N SER A 42 -1.53 -5.90 7.19
CA SER A 42 -2.66 -6.25 8.05
C SER A 42 -3.19 -5.04 8.81
N ILE A 43 -4.51 -4.93 8.96
CA ILE A 43 -5.19 -3.92 9.76
C ILE A 43 -5.23 -4.37 11.22
N GLN A 44 -4.82 -3.49 12.12
CA GLN A 44 -4.93 -3.68 13.57
C GLN A 44 -5.45 -2.39 14.23
N GLU A 45 -5.82 -2.47 15.50
CA GLU A 45 -6.29 -1.30 16.27
C GLU A 45 -5.28 -0.15 16.24
N SER A 46 -3.99 -0.47 16.39
CA SER A 46 -2.88 0.50 16.45
C SER A 46 -2.38 0.97 15.09
N GLY A 47 -2.89 0.46 13.96
CA GLY A 47 -2.47 0.89 12.63
C GLY A 47 -2.37 -0.25 11.63
N LEU A 48 -1.55 -0.07 10.59
CA LEU A 48 -1.28 -1.11 9.60
C LEU A 48 0.08 -1.73 9.87
N PHE A 49 0.19 -3.04 9.74
CA PHE A 49 1.42 -3.79 9.97
C PHE A 49 1.81 -4.55 8.71
N PHE A 50 3.06 -4.40 8.27
CA PHE A 50 3.56 -5.11 7.08
C PHE A 50 3.28 -6.62 7.19
N LYS A 51 2.66 -7.20 6.17
CA LYS A 51 2.21 -8.61 6.14
C LYS A 51 2.99 -9.40 5.10
N ALA A 52 3.06 -8.91 3.87
CA ALA A 52 3.68 -9.64 2.77
C ALA A 52 4.22 -8.69 1.68
N ASN A 53 5.27 -9.14 1.01
CA ASN A 53 5.74 -8.62 -0.27
C ASN A 53 5.58 -9.71 -1.32
N ILE A 54 5.01 -9.40 -2.48
CA ILE A 54 4.80 -10.36 -3.56
C ILE A 54 5.87 -10.14 -4.62
N TRP A 55 5.91 -8.96 -5.24
CA TRP A 55 6.78 -8.71 -6.39
C TRP A 55 7.59 -7.41 -6.35
N LEU A 56 7.47 -6.58 -5.30
CA LEU A 56 8.40 -5.43 -5.21
C LEU A 56 9.84 -5.92 -5.12
N LYS A 57 10.74 -5.19 -5.79
CA LYS A 57 12.19 -5.39 -5.74
C LYS A 57 12.67 -5.36 -4.27
N SER A 58 13.64 -6.20 -3.92
CA SER A 58 14.15 -6.31 -2.54
C SER A 58 14.55 -4.98 -1.92
N ALA A 59 15.21 -4.10 -2.69
CA ALA A 59 15.60 -2.77 -2.23
C ALA A 59 14.40 -1.88 -1.85
N VAL A 60 13.27 -1.99 -2.56
CA VAL A 60 12.04 -1.24 -2.21
C VAL A 60 11.37 -1.85 -0.98
N LYS A 61 11.34 -3.19 -0.91
CA LYS A 61 10.77 -3.93 0.23
C LYS A 61 11.46 -3.59 1.55
N GLU A 62 12.79 -3.50 1.57
CA GLU A 62 13.57 -3.26 2.81
C GLU A 62 13.30 -1.89 3.42
N GLU A 63 12.88 -0.92 2.61
CA GLU A 63 12.52 0.43 3.04
C GLU A 63 11.06 0.56 3.51
N LEU A 64 10.24 -0.49 3.35
CA LEU A 64 8.85 -0.45 3.78
C LEU A 64 8.75 -0.46 5.31
N PRO A 65 8.01 0.47 5.92
CA PRO A 65 7.88 0.52 7.37
C PRO A 65 7.15 -0.71 7.91
N ARG A 66 7.66 -1.30 8.99
CA ARG A 66 6.96 -2.42 9.67
C ARG A 66 5.56 -2.03 10.15
N TRP A 67 5.35 -0.76 10.51
CA TRP A 67 4.14 -0.21 11.10
C TRP A 67 3.80 1.17 10.51
N ILE A 68 2.54 1.35 10.10
CA ILE A 68 1.98 2.62 9.61
C ILE A 68 0.90 3.04 10.60
N MET A 69 1.18 4.11 11.36
CA MET A 69 0.32 4.56 12.46
C MET A 69 -0.87 5.40 11.98
N ASN A 70 -0.68 6.16 10.90
CA ASN A 70 -1.63 7.16 10.46
C ASN A 70 -1.58 7.37 8.94
N GLU A 71 -2.55 8.11 8.43
CA GLU A 71 -2.67 8.36 6.99
C GLU A 71 -1.51 9.17 6.41
N GLN A 72 -0.81 9.98 7.21
CA GLN A 72 0.35 10.72 6.71
C GLN A 72 1.49 9.76 6.39
N MET A 73 1.76 8.80 7.27
CA MET A 73 2.73 7.73 6.99
C MET A 73 2.30 6.89 5.79
N LEU A 74 1.00 6.56 5.68
CA LEU A 74 0.49 5.83 4.53
C LEU A 74 0.74 6.59 3.21
N ARG A 75 0.48 7.90 3.17
CA ARG A 75 0.77 8.73 1.99
C ARG A 75 2.26 8.83 1.68
N ASN A 76 3.13 8.79 2.69
CA ASN A 76 4.58 8.72 2.47
C ASN A 76 4.96 7.39 1.81
N VAL A 77 4.42 6.26 2.29
CA VAL A 77 4.61 4.94 1.67
C VAL A 77 4.11 4.94 0.23
N LEU A 78 2.89 5.43 -0.03
CA LEU A 78 2.33 5.54 -1.38
C LEU A 78 3.21 6.37 -2.32
N SER A 79 3.79 7.47 -1.84
CA SER A 79 4.68 8.30 -2.65
C SER A 79 5.99 7.57 -2.95
N PHE A 80 6.55 6.90 -1.94
CA PHE A 80 7.79 6.14 -2.06
C PHE A 80 7.67 4.98 -3.05
N VAL A 81 6.60 4.19 -2.96
CA VAL A 81 6.44 2.99 -3.80
C VAL A 81 5.95 3.31 -5.20
N SER A 82 5.31 4.47 -5.42
CA SER A 82 4.70 4.81 -6.73
C SER A 82 5.58 4.63 -7.96
N PRO A 83 6.91 4.87 -7.96
CA PRO A 83 7.75 4.59 -9.12
C PRO A 83 7.75 3.11 -9.51
N SER A 84 7.54 2.19 -8.56
CA SER A 84 7.45 0.75 -8.82
C SER A 84 6.15 0.32 -9.52
N PHE A 85 5.17 1.22 -9.61
CA PHE A 85 3.86 0.99 -10.23
C PHE A 85 3.69 1.73 -11.57
N ASN A 86 4.72 2.42 -12.05
CA ASN A 86 4.70 3.16 -13.33
C ASN A 86 5.72 2.62 -14.35
N ASP A 87 6.35 1.48 -14.06
CA ASP A 87 7.25 0.76 -14.99
C ASP A 87 6.44 0.02 -16.07
#